data_AF-A0A3R6RCH9-F1
#
_entry.id   AF-A0A3R6RCH9-F1
#
_cell.length_a   1.000
_cell.length_b   1.000
_cell.length_c   1.000
_cell.angle_alpha   90.00
_cell.angle_beta   90.00
_cell.angle_gamma   90.00
#
_symmetry.space_group_name_H-M   'P 1'
#
loop_
_entity.id
_entity.type
_entity.pdbx_description
1 polymer ?
#
loop_
_entity_poly.entity_id
_entity_poly.type
_entity_poly.pdbx_seq_one_letter_code
_entity_poly.pdbx_strand_id
1 'polypeptide(L)'
;MDEKTIEALQKKSRRSYYFAAAFSATVFLAITSVLFFLLLTTPSGIAYLEESPKEMITGVIVLPALLAVGIYLLLYYLFVKTTYETFNQAFKGTYVLQIVETAGGFSNLSYSPKNGLDYNEIRDSHVVNSGEYKYFKSEDQLSGTLYAIPFSYSDVVTQYLKRNGKKSEIRTIFSGQVMRFSLPNEFKWSFGHLQIFEKEFLSNLKGYTAPYKIQTENEAFNQRFEIFAADEHNAFYLLTPRMLEQIIRFADFANCQIALAFVGMALYVAVDRPHSMFNASVRQSLTKQRQLIFDDAILLKKAGEILLFGTDAHSNQEQP
;
A
#
# COMPACT_ATOMS: atom_id res chain seq x y z
N MET A 1 -23.92 4.13 -3.11
CA MET A 1 -24.45 5.33 -2.41
C MET A 1 -24.33 6.51 -3.37
N ASP A 2 -25.08 7.61 -3.21
CA ASP A 2 -24.95 8.76 -4.12
C ASP A 2 -23.71 9.61 -3.80
N GLU A 3 -23.19 10.33 -4.79
CA GLU A 3 -21.96 11.14 -4.67
C GLU A 3 -22.10 12.22 -3.59
N LYS A 4 -23.28 12.85 -3.48
CA LYS A 4 -23.56 13.87 -2.46
C LYS A 4 -23.41 13.33 -1.03
N THR A 5 -23.83 12.09 -0.77
CA THR A 5 -23.64 11.49 0.56
C THR A 5 -22.17 11.23 0.84
N ILE A 6 -21.39 10.78 -0.16
CA ILE A 6 -19.94 10.58 0.01
C ILE A 6 -19.23 11.91 0.30
N GLU A 7 -19.56 12.98 -0.43
CA GLU A 7 -19.03 14.33 -0.17
C GLU A 7 -19.38 14.83 1.23
N ALA A 8 -20.62 14.58 1.68
CA ALA A 8 -21.05 14.93 3.03
C ALA A 8 -20.24 14.18 4.10
N LEU A 9 -19.98 12.88 3.90
CA LEU A 9 -19.13 12.09 4.79
C LEU A 9 -17.68 12.58 4.78
N GLN A 10 -17.13 12.92 3.62
CA GLN A 10 -15.79 13.49 3.50
C GLN A 10 -15.69 14.81 4.28
N LYS A 11 -16.66 15.71 4.10
CA LYS A 11 -16.75 16.99 4.80
C LYS A 11 -16.91 16.80 6.30
N LYS A 12 -17.71 15.82 6.75
CA LYS A 12 -17.87 15.47 8.16
C LYS A 12 -16.56 14.98 8.78
N SER A 13 -15.84 14.10 8.09
CA SER A 13 -14.53 13.62 8.56
C SER A 13 -13.52 14.79 8.64
N ARG A 14 -13.43 15.61 7.59
CA ARG A 14 -12.56 16.80 7.57
C ARG A 14 -12.88 17.79 8.70
N ARG A 15 -14.18 18.04 8.98
CA ARG A 15 -14.62 18.87 10.10
C ARG A 15 -14.19 18.28 11.45
N SER A 16 -14.28 16.96 11.62
CA SER A 16 -13.88 16.29 12.85
C SER A 16 -12.37 16.44 13.11
N TYR A 17 -11.55 16.33 12.06
CA TYR A 17 -10.11 16.62 12.13
C TYR A 17 -9.82 18.04 12.62
N TYR A 18 -10.44 19.05 11.98
CA TYR A 18 -10.23 20.44 12.38
C TYR A 18 -10.77 20.75 13.77
N PHE A 19 -11.90 20.15 14.15
CA PHE A 19 -12.45 20.30 15.49
C PHE A 19 -11.47 19.77 16.56
N ALA A 20 -10.96 18.54 16.39
CA ALA A 20 -10.02 17.96 17.34
C ALA A 20 -8.72 18.80 17.47
N ALA A 21 -8.18 19.26 16.34
CA ALA A 21 -7.00 20.11 16.31
C ALA A 21 -7.24 21.49 16.94
N ALA A 22 -8.34 22.16 16.57
CA ALA A 22 -8.68 23.49 17.09
C ALA A 22 -8.99 23.43 18.59
N PHE A 23 -9.74 22.43 19.05
CA PHE A 23 -10.08 22.28 20.46
C PHE A 23 -8.83 22.04 21.32
N SER A 24 -7.95 21.12 20.92
CA SER A 24 -6.70 20.87 21.63
C SER A 24 -5.78 22.10 21.65
N ALA A 25 -5.68 22.84 20.55
CA ALA A 25 -4.94 24.10 20.48
C ALA A 25 -5.55 25.19 21.38
N THR A 26 -6.88 25.32 21.42
CA THR A 26 -7.56 26.27 22.31
C THR A 26 -7.32 25.93 23.78
N VAL A 27 -7.38 24.64 24.15
CA VAL A 27 -7.07 24.20 25.53
C VAL A 27 -5.61 24.52 25.89
N PHE A 28 -4.68 24.27 24.97
CA PHE A 28 -3.28 24.65 25.15
C PHE A 28 -3.12 26.15 25.41
N LEU A 29 -3.68 27.00 24.56
CA LEU A 29 -3.58 28.45 24.69
C LEU A 29 -4.27 28.97 25.96
N ALA A 30 -5.41 28.41 26.34
CA ALA A 30 -6.12 28.80 27.56
C ALA A 30 -5.30 28.46 28.81
N ILE A 31 -4.78 27.24 28.91
CA ILE A 31 -3.99 26.81 30.08
C ILE A 31 -2.69 27.59 30.17
N THR A 32 -1.97 27.76 29.06
CA THR A 32 -0.72 28.54 29.05
C THR A 32 -0.96 30.00 29.44
N SER A 33 -2.04 30.62 28.96
CA SER A 33 -2.42 31.99 29.32
C SER A 33 -2.73 32.12 30.80
N VAL A 34 -3.47 31.17 31.38
CA VAL A 34 -3.81 31.17 32.82
C VAL A 34 -2.55 30.98 33.66
N LEU A 35 -1.69 30.02 33.32
CA LEU A 35 -0.43 29.79 34.05
C LEU A 35 0.50 31.01 33.98
N PHE A 36 0.62 31.62 32.81
CA PHE A 36 1.42 32.81 32.61
C PHE A 36 0.86 34.01 33.41
N PHE A 37 -0.45 34.18 33.43
CA PHE A 37 -1.10 35.21 34.24
C PHE A 37 -0.87 35.01 35.74
N LEU A 38 -0.97 33.78 36.24
CA LEU A 38 -0.70 33.47 37.66
C LEU A 38 0.75 33.76 38.04
N LEU A 39 1.70 33.48 37.15
CA LEU A 39 3.12 33.77 37.37
C LEU A 39 3.40 35.27 37.49
N LEU A 40 2.75 36.09 36.66
CA LEU A 40 2.96 37.54 36.67
C LEU A 40 2.24 38.26 37.81
N THR A 41 1.21 37.66 38.42
CA THR A 41 0.34 38.34 39.38
C THR A 41 0.55 37.91 40.83
N THR A 42 1.19 36.77 41.07
CA THR A 42 1.41 36.24 42.42
C THR A 42 2.84 36.50 42.90
N PRO A 43 3.05 36.89 44.18
CA PRO A 43 4.40 37.11 44.71
C PRO A 43 5.32 35.89 44.58
N SER A 44 4.77 34.69 44.78
CA SER A 44 5.48 33.42 44.59
C SER A 44 5.82 33.16 43.13
N GLY A 45 4.93 33.52 42.19
CA GLY A 45 5.18 33.39 40.76
C GLY A 45 6.30 34.31 40.27
N ILE A 46 6.34 35.56 40.75
CA ILE A 46 7.40 36.53 40.43
C ILE A 46 8.74 36.09 41.04
N ALA A 47 8.77 35.62 42.28
CA ALA A 47 9.99 35.09 42.87
C ALA A 47 10.53 33.87 42.09
N TYR A 48 9.64 32.96 41.69
CA TYR A 48 10.01 31.78 40.91
C TYR A 48 10.52 32.11 39.50
N LEU A 49 9.99 33.18 38.88
CA LEU A 49 10.46 33.75 37.62
C LEU A 49 11.92 34.22 37.71
N GLU A 50 12.31 34.82 38.82
CA GLU A 50 13.67 35.33 39.07
C GLU A 50 14.67 34.21 39.39
N GLU A 51 14.26 33.24 40.21
CA GLU A 51 15.15 32.17 40.69
C GLU A 51 15.47 31.11 39.63
N SER A 52 14.51 30.73 38.77
CA SER A 52 14.67 29.59 37.85
C SER A 52 13.86 29.72 36.54
N PRO A 53 14.20 30.69 35.67
CA PRO A 53 13.42 31.00 34.47
C PRO A 53 13.31 29.83 33.47
N LYS A 54 14.35 28.99 33.36
CA LYS A 54 14.37 27.86 32.41
C LYS A 54 13.41 26.74 32.79
N GLU A 55 13.36 26.37 34.07
CA GLU A 55 12.49 25.32 34.58
C GLU A 55 11.02 25.74 34.48
N MET A 56 10.76 27.02 34.71
CA MET A 56 9.44 27.60 34.59
C MET A 56 8.93 27.65 33.14
N ILE A 57 9.73 28.11 32.18
CA ILE A 57 9.36 28.07 30.75
C ILE A 57 9.04 26.64 30.34
N THR A 58 9.82 25.68 30.84
CA THR A 58 9.56 24.25 30.62
C THR A 58 8.22 23.84 31.21
N GLY A 59 7.92 24.16 32.47
CA GLY A 59 6.65 23.82 33.11
C GLY A 59 5.42 24.46 32.45
N VAL A 60 5.51 25.74 32.09
CA VAL A 60 4.41 26.51 31.49
C VAL A 60 4.12 26.09 30.07
N ILE A 61 5.12 25.63 29.31
CA ILE A 61 4.93 25.26 27.90
C ILE A 61 4.81 23.75 27.72
N VAL A 62 5.74 22.97 28.29
CA VAL A 62 5.82 21.52 28.05
C VAL A 62 4.65 20.78 28.67
N LEU A 63 4.26 21.11 29.90
CA LEU A 63 3.17 20.40 30.58
C LEU A 63 1.81 20.62 29.87
N PRO A 64 1.41 21.85 29.52
CA PRO A 64 0.20 22.06 28.71
C PRO A 64 0.30 21.47 27.32
N ALA A 65 1.48 21.47 26.68
CA ALA A 65 1.67 20.85 25.37
C ALA A 65 1.42 19.34 25.42
N LEU A 66 1.98 18.64 26.42
CA LEU A 66 1.74 17.21 26.62
C LEU A 66 0.26 16.91 26.86
N LEU A 67 -0.42 17.73 27.67
CA LEU A 67 -1.86 17.60 27.90
C LEU A 67 -2.67 17.81 26.63
N ALA A 68 -2.35 18.84 25.84
CA ALA A 68 -3.03 19.13 24.58
C ALA A 68 -2.84 18.01 23.55
N VAL A 69 -1.64 17.42 23.47
CA VAL A 69 -1.39 16.22 22.66
C VAL A 69 -2.24 15.05 23.14
N GLY A 70 -2.33 14.82 24.45
CA GLY A 70 -3.19 13.78 25.03
C GLY A 70 -4.67 13.98 24.68
N ILE A 71 -5.19 15.21 24.79
CA ILE A 71 -6.56 15.58 24.42
C ILE A 71 -6.78 15.38 22.91
N TYR A 72 -5.82 15.80 22.08
CA TYR A 72 -5.90 15.61 20.63
C TYR A 72 -5.99 14.12 20.27
N LEU A 73 -5.13 13.27 20.84
CA LEU A 73 -5.15 11.83 20.61
C LEU A 73 -6.46 11.19 21.06
N LEU A 74 -7.01 11.62 22.21
CA LEU A 74 -8.31 11.16 22.70
C LEU A 74 -9.44 11.53 21.73
N LEU A 75 -9.53 12.80 21.32
CA LEU A 75 -10.53 13.27 20.37
C LEU A 75 -10.37 12.62 18.99
N TYR A 76 -9.12 12.37 18.58
CA TYR A 76 -8.81 11.66 17.35
C TYR A 76 -9.41 10.25 17.38
N TYR A 77 -9.18 9.49 18.45
CA TYR A 77 -9.68 8.13 18.58
C TYR A 77 -11.20 8.06 18.68
N LEU A 78 -11.84 8.97 19.42
CA LEU A 78 -13.29 8.96 19.62
C LEU A 78 -14.10 9.42 18.40
N PHE A 79 -13.65 10.48 17.73
CA PHE A 79 -14.44 11.15 16.68
C PHE A 79 -13.82 11.03 15.29
N VAL A 80 -12.54 11.36 15.17
CA VAL A 80 -11.86 11.49 13.88
C VAL A 80 -11.73 10.13 13.20
N LYS A 81 -11.25 9.12 13.94
CA LYS A 81 -11.09 7.76 13.44
C LYS A 81 -12.40 7.18 12.92
N THR A 82 -13.45 7.22 13.72
CA THR A 82 -14.78 6.69 13.36
C THR A 82 -15.37 7.37 12.12
N THR A 83 -15.28 8.69 12.03
CA THR A 83 -15.80 9.44 10.87
C THR A 83 -14.97 9.21 9.61
N TYR A 84 -13.64 9.07 9.75
CA TYR A 84 -12.75 8.68 8.67
C TYR A 84 -13.06 7.28 8.15
N GLU A 85 -13.17 6.28 9.04
CA GLU A 85 -13.46 4.89 8.66
C GLU A 85 -14.80 4.77 7.94
N THR A 86 -15.82 5.49 8.42
CA THR A 86 -17.14 5.53 7.76
C THR A 86 -17.04 6.10 6.34
N PHE A 87 -16.31 7.21 6.16
CA PHE A 87 -16.07 7.79 4.85
C PHE A 87 -15.27 6.85 3.95
N ASN A 88 -14.19 6.24 4.46
CA ASN A 88 -13.32 5.34 3.71
C ASN A 88 -14.10 4.11 3.22
N GLN A 89 -14.88 3.46 4.09
CA GLN A 89 -15.71 2.31 3.71
C GLN A 89 -16.76 2.67 2.67
N ALA A 90 -17.43 3.81 2.84
CA ALA A 90 -18.43 4.29 1.89
C ALA A 90 -17.84 4.62 0.52
N PHE A 91 -16.66 5.26 0.50
CA PHE A 91 -15.90 5.56 -0.71
C PHE A 91 -15.51 4.27 -1.44
N LYS A 92 -14.86 3.36 -0.72
CA LYS A 92 -14.43 2.04 -1.21
C LYS A 92 -15.61 1.26 -1.82
N GLY A 93 -16.70 1.10 -1.06
CA GLY A 93 -17.88 0.34 -1.48
C GLY A 93 -18.70 0.99 -2.60
N THR A 94 -18.50 2.28 -2.90
CA THR A 94 -19.20 2.96 -3.99
C THR A 94 -18.37 2.99 -5.27
N TYR A 95 -17.08 3.29 -5.18
CA TYR A 95 -16.28 3.64 -6.35
C TYR A 95 -15.37 2.52 -6.87
N VAL A 96 -14.88 1.61 -6.02
CA VAL A 96 -13.86 0.63 -6.45
C VAL A 96 -14.38 -0.23 -7.60
N LEU A 97 -15.50 -0.93 -7.42
CA LEU A 97 -16.07 -1.79 -8.45
C LEU A 97 -16.47 -0.99 -9.70
N GLN A 98 -17.20 0.11 -9.51
CA GLN A 98 -17.68 0.95 -10.62
C GLN A 98 -16.53 1.44 -11.51
N ILE A 99 -15.42 1.89 -10.92
CA ILE A 99 -14.29 2.43 -11.68
C ILE A 99 -13.50 1.31 -12.36
N VAL A 100 -13.28 0.19 -11.68
CA VAL A 100 -12.59 -0.97 -12.27
C VAL A 100 -13.38 -1.49 -13.48
N GLU A 101 -14.72 -1.54 -13.40
CA GLU A 101 -15.55 -1.91 -14.56
C GLU A 101 -15.36 -0.95 -15.74
N THR A 102 -15.24 0.36 -15.49
CA THR A 102 -15.02 1.35 -16.57
C THR A 102 -13.67 1.25 -17.25
N ALA A 103 -12.66 0.63 -16.62
CA ALA A 103 -11.36 0.38 -17.26
C ALA A 103 -11.45 -0.69 -18.37
N GLY A 104 -12.53 -1.47 -18.40
CA GLY A 104 -12.82 -2.48 -19.41
C GLY A 104 -11.95 -3.73 -19.33
N GLY A 105 -12.46 -4.85 -19.86
CA GLY A 105 -11.80 -6.16 -19.79
C GLY A 105 -12.05 -6.92 -18.49
N PHE A 106 -12.71 -6.33 -17.51
CA PHE A 106 -13.04 -6.97 -16.23
C PHE A 106 -14.48 -7.49 -16.20
N SER A 107 -14.68 -8.65 -15.56
CA SER A 107 -16.01 -9.25 -15.32
C SER A 107 -16.03 -10.00 -14.00
N ASN A 108 -17.23 -10.31 -13.50
CA ASN A 108 -17.44 -11.04 -12.24
C ASN A 108 -16.69 -10.44 -11.04
N LEU A 109 -16.64 -9.10 -10.98
CA LEU A 109 -15.87 -8.41 -9.96
C LEU A 109 -16.50 -8.55 -8.57
N SER A 110 -15.65 -8.77 -7.59
CA SER A 110 -15.99 -8.75 -6.17
C SER A 110 -14.89 -8.04 -5.40
N TYR A 111 -15.30 -7.21 -4.43
CA TYR A 111 -14.39 -6.41 -3.64
C TYR A 111 -14.72 -6.55 -2.15
N SER A 112 -13.70 -6.84 -1.34
CA SER A 112 -13.80 -7.04 0.10
C SER A 112 -12.72 -6.24 0.83
N PRO A 113 -13.08 -5.13 1.50
CA PRO A 113 -12.10 -4.26 2.18
C PRO A 113 -11.30 -4.96 3.29
N LYS A 114 -11.88 -5.99 3.92
CA LYS A 114 -11.29 -6.67 5.09
C LYS A 114 -10.57 -7.97 4.73
N ASN A 115 -10.74 -8.46 3.51
CA ASN A 115 -10.03 -9.65 3.05
C ASN A 115 -8.79 -9.21 2.27
N GLY A 116 -7.87 -10.15 2.10
CA GLY A 116 -6.62 -9.99 1.37
C GLY A 116 -6.08 -11.37 0.98
N LEU A 117 -4.89 -11.39 0.40
CA LEU A 117 -4.14 -12.64 0.21
C LEU A 117 -3.66 -13.14 1.57
N ASP A 118 -3.79 -14.43 1.81
CA ASP A 118 -3.43 -14.99 3.11
C ASP A 118 -1.90 -15.08 3.27
N TYR A 119 -1.44 -15.13 4.52
CA TYR A 119 0.00 -15.20 4.79
C TYR A 119 0.66 -16.43 4.17
N ASN A 120 -0.01 -17.58 4.17
CA ASN A 120 0.57 -18.80 3.60
C ASN A 120 0.64 -18.68 2.07
N GLU A 121 -0.35 -18.09 1.42
CA GLU A 121 -0.32 -17.80 -0.02
C GLU A 121 0.88 -16.90 -0.39
N ILE A 122 1.14 -15.83 0.36
CA ILE A 122 2.32 -14.97 0.13
C ILE A 122 3.62 -15.70 0.49
N ARG A 123 3.65 -16.45 1.59
CA ARG A 123 4.83 -17.25 1.99
C ARG A 123 5.17 -18.28 0.93
N ASP A 124 4.18 -19.01 0.42
CA ASP A 124 4.37 -20.16 -0.45
C ASP A 124 4.53 -19.75 -1.92
N SER A 125 4.06 -18.57 -2.33
CA SER A 125 4.34 -18.01 -3.65
C SER A 125 5.80 -17.57 -3.81
N HIS A 126 6.46 -17.18 -2.70
CA HIS A 126 7.81 -16.59 -2.69
C HIS A 126 8.00 -15.41 -3.67
N VAL A 127 6.91 -14.69 -4.01
CA VAL A 127 6.97 -13.48 -4.85
C VAL A 127 7.60 -12.31 -4.10
N VAL A 128 7.43 -12.28 -2.77
CA VAL A 128 8.07 -11.34 -1.84
C VAL A 128 8.45 -12.11 -0.58
N ASN A 129 9.37 -11.55 0.21
CA ASN A 129 9.63 -12.02 1.56
C ASN A 129 8.39 -11.80 2.43
N SER A 130 7.80 -12.88 2.93
CA SER A 130 6.58 -12.81 3.76
C SER A 130 6.83 -12.22 5.15
N GLY A 131 8.09 -12.11 5.58
CA GLY A 131 8.43 -11.66 6.92
C GLY A 131 7.82 -12.55 8.01
N GLU A 132 7.56 -11.96 9.16
CA GLU A 132 6.97 -12.67 10.30
C GLU A 132 5.44 -12.58 10.28
N TYR A 133 4.75 -13.71 10.43
CA TYR A 133 3.28 -13.81 10.44
C TYR A 133 2.60 -12.75 11.31
N LYS A 134 3.16 -12.46 12.50
CA LYS A 134 2.60 -11.48 13.45
C LYS A 134 2.52 -10.05 12.91
N TYR A 135 3.39 -9.69 11.97
CA TYR A 135 3.48 -8.34 11.42
C TYR A 135 3.04 -8.28 9.95
N PHE A 136 2.52 -9.38 9.41
CA PHE A 136 1.92 -9.44 8.08
C PHE A 136 0.55 -8.74 8.09
N LYS A 137 0.27 -8.00 7.03
CA LYS A 137 -1.06 -7.42 6.77
C LYS A 137 -1.41 -7.60 5.30
N SER A 138 -2.63 -8.01 5.02
CA SER A 138 -3.22 -7.91 3.71
C SER A 138 -4.67 -7.48 3.83
N GLU A 139 -5.07 -6.54 2.98
CA GLU A 139 -6.41 -5.96 2.97
C GLU A 139 -6.81 -5.57 1.54
N ASP A 140 -8.05 -5.10 1.39
CA ASP A 140 -8.57 -4.58 0.13
C ASP A 140 -8.48 -5.56 -1.06
N GLN A 141 -9.04 -6.75 -0.88
CA GLN A 141 -9.10 -7.75 -1.94
C GLN A 141 -10.10 -7.38 -3.03
N LEU A 142 -9.60 -7.12 -4.24
CA LEU A 142 -10.35 -7.10 -5.49
C LEU A 142 -10.13 -8.44 -6.21
N SER A 143 -11.20 -9.04 -6.70
CA SER A 143 -11.15 -10.30 -7.44
C SER A 143 -12.15 -10.30 -8.57
N GLY A 144 -11.94 -11.15 -9.57
CA GLY A 144 -12.84 -11.34 -10.69
C GLY A 144 -12.12 -12.01 -11.85
N THR A 145 -12.55 -11.71 -13.06
CA THR A 145 -11.94 -12.22 -14.29
C THR A 145 -11.48 -11.07 -15.16
N LEU A 146 -10.21 -11.06 -15.55
CA LEU A 146 -9.66 -10.19 -16.58
C LEU A 146 -9.66 -10.96 -17.91
N TYR A 147 -10.54 -10.56 -18.82
CA TYR A 147 -10.92 -11.29 -20.02
C TYR A 147 -11.39 -12.72 -19.67
N ALA A 148 -10.51 -13.71 -19.76
CA ALA A 148 -10.78 -15.10 -19.40
C ALA A 148 -10.00 -15.59 -18.17
N ILE A 149 -9.13 -14.76 -17.59
CA ILE A 149 -8.20 -15.16 -16.53
C ILE A 149 -8.72 -14.72 -15.16
N PRO A 150 -9.01 -15.65 -14.24
CA PRO A 150 -9.34 -15.31 -12.87
C PRO A 150 -8.16 -14.62 -12.18
N PHE A 151 -8.43 -13.51 -11.50
CA PHE A 151 -7.42 -12.76 -10.77
C PHE A 151 -7.83 -12.44 -9.34
N SER A 152 -6.84 -12.19 -8.50
CA SER A 152 -6.97 -11.51 -7.21
C SER A 152 -5.92 -10.41 -7.12
N TYR A 153 -6.27 -9.29 -6.52
CA TYR A 153 -5.44 -8.12 -6.33
C TYR A 153 -5.65 -7.65 -4.89
N SER A 154 -4.58 -7.44 -4.12
CA SER A 154 -4.70 -6.98 -2.72
C SER A 154 -3.50 -6.13 -2.33
N ASP A 155 -3.72 -5.24 -1.37
CA ASP A 155 -2.62 -4.58 -0.66
C ASP A 155 -1.97 -5.60 0.28
N VAL A 156 -0.64 -5.62 0.29
CA VAL A 156 0.17 -6.50 1.14
C VAL A 156 1.30 -5.71 1.76
N VAL A 157 1.44 -5.85 3.08
CA VAL A 157 2.57 -5.31 3.85
C VAL A 157 3.23 -6.46 4.61
N THR A 158 4.51 -6.67 4.34
CA THR A 158 5.32 -7.69 5.03
C THR A 158 6.38 -7.02 5.88
N GLN A 159 6.56 -7.48 7.11
CA GLN A 159 7.45 -6.85 8.09
C GLN A 159 8.10 -7.89 9.00
N TYR A 160 9.20 -7.51 9.64
CA TYR A 160 9.88 -8.32 10.64
C TYR A 160 10.34 -7.45 11.82
N LEU A 161 10.60 -8.08 12.97
CA LEU A 161 11.10 -7.42 14.16
C LEU A 161 12.62 -7.43 14.17
N LYS A 162 13.24 -6.27 13.92
CA LYS A 162 14.68 -6.09 14.11
C LYS A 162 14.98 -5.80 15.58
N ARG A 163 15.71 -6.69 16.24
CA ARG A 163 16.17 -6.50 17.63
C ARG A 163 17.60 -5.98 17.65
N ASN A 164 17.80 -4.82 18.27
CA ASN A 164 19.10 -4.18 18.50
C ASN A 164 19.29 -3.98 20.01
N GLY A 165 19.78 -5.01 20.70
CA GLY A 165 19.94 -5.01 22.15
C GLY A 165 18.61 -4.79 22.88
N LYS A 166 18.48 -3.66 23.59
CA LYS A 166 17.25 -3.27 24.32
C LYS A 166 16.17 -2.62 23.44
N LYS A 167 16.48 -2.26 22.20
CA LYS A 167 15.52 -1.64 21.27
C LYS A 167 15.02 -2.66 20.26
N SER A 168 13.72 -2.66 20.02
CA SER A 168 13.08 -3.45 18.98
C SER A 168 12.39 -2.52 18.00
N GLU A 169 12.57 -2.74 16.71
CA GLU A 169 12.00 -1.92 15.65
C GLU A 169 11.37 -2.82 14.60
N ILE A 170 10.13 -2.51 14.22
CA ILE A 170 9.46 -3.20 13.11
C ILE A 170 10.01 -2.61 11.81
N ARG A 171 10.55 -3.45 10.94
CA ARG A 171 11.10 -3.07 9.64
C ARG A 171 10.21 -3.63 8.54
N THR A 172 9.75 -2.76 7.65
CA THR A 172 9.00 -3.15 6.45
C THR A 172 9.95 -3.77 5.43
N ILE A 173 9.53 -4.87 4.83
CA ILE A 173 10.24 -5.55 3.75
C ILE A 173 9.61 -5.22 2.40
N PHE A 174 8.28 -5.29 2.33
CA PHE A 174 7.47 -4.97 1.16
C PHE A 174 6.22 -4.20 1.60
N SER A 175 5.82 -3.21 0.80
CA SER A 175 4.57 -2.47 1.01
C SER A 175 4.00 -2.04 -0.33
N GLY A 176 3.14 -2.87 -0.90
CA GLY A 176 2.52 -2.58 -2.19
C GLY A 176 1.45 -3.57 -2.57
N GLN A 177 1.21 -3.71 -3.87
CA GLN A 177 0.14 -4.55 -4.38
C GLN A 177 0.67 -5.87 -4.90
N VAL A 178 -0.07 -6.93 -4.59
CA VAL A 178 0.19 -8.27 -5.12
C VAL A 178 -1.03 -8.70 -5.93
N MET A 179 -0.74 -9.10 -7.16
CA MET A 179 -1.70 -9.62 -8.12
C MET A 179 -1.44 -11.11 -8.30
N ARG A 180 -2.48 -11.94 -8.22
CA ARG A 180 -2.44 -13.36 -8.56
C ARG A 180 -3.32 -13.58 -9.78
N PHE A 181 -2.74 -14.13 -10.83
CA PHE A 181 -3.47 -14.61 -12.00
C PHE A 181 -3.49 -16.14 -12.00
N SER A 182 -4.68 -16.72 -12.16
CA SER A 182 -4.86 -18.17 -12.21
C SER A 182 -4.77 -18.62 -13.68
N LEU A 183 -3.64 -19.21 -14.05
CA LEU A 183 -3.31 -19.58 -15.42
C LEU A 183 -4.16 -20.79 -15.88
N PRO A 184 -4.76 -20.74 -17.07
CA PRO A 184 -5.48 -21.86 -17.66
C PRO A 184 -4.57 -23.07 -17.90
N ASN A 185 -5.15 -24.27 -18.03
CA ASN A 185 -4.40 -25.50 -18.28
C ASN A 185 -3.58 -25.50 -19.58
N GLU A 186 -3.96 -24.66 -20.54
CA GLU A 186 -3.26 -24.48 -21.81
C GLU A 186 -2.01 -23.59 -21.69
N PHE A 187 -1.87 -22.85 -20.59
CA PHE A 187 -0.66 -22.09 -20.29
C PHE A 187 0.46 -23.00 -19.82
N LYS A 188 1.69 -22.58 -20.12
CA LYS A 188 2.89 -23.16 -19.54
C LYS A 188 2.81 -23.02 -18.02
N TRP A 189 2.88 -24.14 -17.30
CA TRP A 189 2.87 -24.16 -15.84
C TRP A 189 4.30 -24.38 -15.32
N SER A 190 4.57 -23.89 -14.11
CA SER A 190 5.89 -24.03 -13.50
C SER A 190 6.01 -25.30 -12.68
N PHE A 191 7.08 -26.05 -12.91
CA PHE A 191 7.48 -27.16 -12.06
C PHE A 191 8.34 -26.60 -10.92
N GLY A 192 7.70 -26.35 -9.78
CA GLY A 192 8.29 -25.61 -8.67
C GLY A 192 8.16 -24.10 -8.86
N HIS A 193 9.14 -23.35 -8.33
CA HIS A 193 9.13 -21.89 -8.35
C HIS A 193 10.05 -21.37 -9.45
N LEU A 194 9.54 -20.45 -10.25
CA LEU A 194 10.36 -19.55 -11.07
C LEU A 194 10.12 -18.13 -10.57
N GLN A 195 11.17 -17.49 -10.05
CA GLN A 195 11.13 -16.18 -9.42
C GLN A 195 11.97 -15.19 -10.22
N ILE A 196 11.41 -14.02 -10.48
CA ILE A 196 12.09 -12.90 -11.15
C ILE A 196 11.98 -11.69 -10.23
N PHE A 197 13.12 -11.11 -9.86
CA PHE A 197 13.19 -9.94 -8.99
C PHE A 197 13.91 -8.80 -9.70
N GLU A 198 13.29 -7.63 -9.77
CA GLU A 198 13.98 -6.44 -10.23
C GLU A 198 15.05 -6.02 -9.22
N LYS A 199 16.27 -5.79 -9.71
CA LYS A 199 17.37 -5.35 -8.86
C LYS A 199 17.19 -3.89 -8.52
N GLU A 200 17.24 -3.60 -7.23
CA GLU A 200 17.30 -2.23 -6.75
C GLU A 200 18.30 -2.12 -5.60
N PHE A 201 19.04 -1.02 -5.56
CA PHE A 201 20.24 -0.85 -4.73
C PHE A 201 20.00 -1.05 -3.22
N LEU A 202 18.75 -0.94 -2.74
CA LEU A 202 18.40 -1.01 -1.32
C LEU A 202 17.18 -1.89 -1.00
N SER A 203 16.67 -2.65 -1.97
CA SER A 203 15.46 -3.44 -1.75
C SER A 203 15.77 -4.80 -1.11
N ASN A 204 15.00 -5.13 -0.07
CA ASN A 204 15.02 -6.44 0.60
C ASN A 204 13.79 -7.29 0.23
N LEU A 205 13.11 -6.97 -0.87
CA LEU A 205 11.88 -7.63 -1.29
C LEU A 205 12.03 -9.15 -1.42
N LYS A 206 13.23 -9.63 -1.78
CA LYS A 206 13.56 -11.06 -1.90
C LYS A 206 13.55 -11.78 -0.55
N GLY A 207 12.83 -12.89 -0.49
CA GLY A 207 12.85 -13.84 0.62
C GLY A 207 13.67 -15.07 0.30
N TYR A 208 13.08 -16.25 0.53
CA TYR A 208 13.63 -17.51 0.02
C TYR A 208 13.74 -17.45 -1.51
N THR A 209 14.88 -17.92 -2.03
CA THR A 209 15.12 -18.07 -3.46
C THR A 209 15.27 -19.55 -3.79
N ALA A 210 14.70 -19.96 -4.93
CA ALA A 210 14.92 -21.28 -5.49
C ALA A 210 16.42 -21.54 -5.77
N PRO A 211 16.87 -22.80 -5.77
CA PRO A 211 18.29 -23.15 -5.70
C PRO A 211 19.11 -22.73 -6.93
N TYR A 212 18.52 -22.71 -8.13
CA TYR A 212 19.24 -22.42 -9.35
C TYR A 212 19.11 -20.95 -9.72
N LYS A 213 20.23 -20.22 -9.73
CA LYS A 213 20.28 -18.86 -10.27
C LYS A 213 20.45 -18.92 -11.78
N ILE A 214 19.48 -18.39 -12.51
CA ILE A 214 19.45 -18.46 -13.98
C ILE A 214 20.11 -17.22 -14.58
N GLN A 215 20.81 -17.39 -15.70
CA GLN A 215 21.28 -16.32 -16.56
C GLN A 215 20.70 -16.55 -17.96
N THR A 216 20.07 -15.52 -18.53
CA THR A 216 19.55 -15.57 -19.90
C THR A 216 20.62 -15.11 -20.90
N GLU A 217 20.36 -15.28 -22.20
CA GLU A 217 21.24 -14.71 -23.23
C GLU A 217 21.10 -13.18 -23.36
N ASN A 218 20.09 -12.58 -22.74
CA ASN A 218 19.86 -11.14 -22.77
C ASN A 218 20.58 -10.45 -21.60
N GLU A 219 21.74 -9.86 -21.88
CA GLU A 219 22.55 -9.16 -20.86
C GLU A 219 21.80 -8.00 -20.21
N ALA A 220 21.02 -7.22 -20.96
CA ALA A 220 20.25 -6.10 -20.42
C ALA A 220 19.19 -6.59 -19.41
N PHE A 221 18.54 -7.73 -19.70
CA PHE A 221 17.62 -8.36 -18.76
C PHE A 221 18.36 -8.81 -17.49
N ASN A 222 19.48 -9.51 -17.64
CA ASN A 222 20.27 -9.99 -16.50
C ASN A 222 20.89 -8.84 -15.68
N GLN A 223 21.10 -7.66 -16.27
CA GLN A 223 21.53 -6.46 -15.54
C GLN A 223 20.41 -5.95 -14.63
N ARG A 224 19.17 -5.90 -15.14
CA ARG A 224 18.00 -5.37 -14.42
C ARG A 224 17.36 -6.35 -13.45
N PHE A 225 17.34 -7.65 -13.77
CA PHE A 225 16.63 -8.67 -13.00
C PHE A 225 17.56 -9.77 -12.48
N GLU A 226 17.16 -10.39 -11.38
CA GLU A 226 17.70 -11.67 -10.91
C GLU A 226 16.63 -12.75 -11.03
N ILE A 227 17.05 -13.92 -11.49
CA ILE A 227 16.16 -15.04 -11.77
C ILE A 227 16.59 -16.24 -10.94
N PHE A 228 15.64 -16.86 -10.26
CA PHE A 228 15.84 -18.09 -9.51
C PHE A 228 14.80 -19.12 -9.91
N ALA A 229 15.20 -20.36 -10.10
CA ALA A 229 14.30 -21.44 -10.49
C ALA A 229 14.53 -22.70 -9.66
N ALA A 230 13.45 -23.47 -9.46
CA ALA A 230 13.51 -24.81 -8.91
C ALA A 230 14.05 -25.83 -9.94
N ASP A 231 13.88 -25.54 -11.22
CA ASP A 231 14.38 -26.35 -12.34
C ASP A 231 14.84 -25.43 -13.50
N GLU A 232 16.07 -25.60 -13.95
CA GLU A 232 16.67 -24.76 -15.00
C GLU A 232 15.98 -24.93 -16.36
N HIS A 233 15.53 -26.15 -16.69
CA HIS A 233 14.89 -26.43 -17.98
C HIS A 233 13.49 -25.79 -18.04
N ASN A 234 12.71 -25.90 -16.96
CA ASN A 234 11.41 -25.25 -16.83
C ASN A 234 11.54 -23.73 -16.88
N ALA A 235 12.62 -23.17 -16.32
CA ALA A 235 12.88 -21.74 -16.39
C ALA A 235 12.98 -21.26 -17.84
N PHE A 236 13.80 -21.89 -18.69
CA PHE A 236 13.93 -21.50 -20.10
C PHE A 236 12.68 -21.81 -20.93
N TYR A 237 11.89 -22.81 -20.53
CA TYR A 237 10.60 -23.06 -21.16
C TYR A 237 9.61 -21.90 -20.96
N LEU A 238 9.62 -21.27 -19.78
CA LEU A 238 8.78 -20.11 -19.45
C LEU A 238 9.38 -18.79 -19.93
N LEU A 239 10.69 -18.59 -19.72
CA LEU A 239 11.46 -17.39 -20.04
C LEU A 239 11.89 -17.35 -21.51
N THR A 240 10.91 -17.47 -22.41
CA THR A 240 11.13 -17.21 -23.83
C THR A 240 11.59 -15.76 -24.06
N PRO A 241 12.28 -15.43 -25.16
CA PRO A 241 12.68 -14.05 -25.47
C PRO A 241 11.50 -13.06 -25.39
N ARG A 242 10.32 -13.49 -25.86
CA ARG A 242 9.08 -12.70 -25.75
C ARG A 242 8.69 -12.41 -24.30
N MET A 243 8.77 -13.40 -23.40
CA MET A 243 8.46 -13.22 -21.98
C MET A 243 9.44 -12.24 -21.30
N LEU A 244 10.73 -12.31 -21.65
CA LEU A 244 11.72 -11.35 -21.13
C LEU A 244 11.38 -9.91 -21.54
N GLU A 245 11.02 -9.70 -22.80
CA GLU A 245 10.57 -8.39 -23.29
C GLU A 245 9.28 -7.93 -22.60
N GLN A 246 8.31 -8.83 -22.40
CA GLN A 246 7.05 -8.52 -21.71
C GLN A 246 7.31 -8.07 -20.26
N ILE A 247 8.19 -8.77 -19.54
CA ILE A 247 8.56 -8.40 -18.16
C ILE A 247 9.22 -7.01 -18.13
N ILE A 248 10.16 -6.72 -19.04
CA ILE A 248 10.78 -5.39 -19.15
C ILE A 248 9.73 -4.31 -19.39
N ARG A 249 8.83 -4.51 -20.37
CA ARG A 249 7.77 -3.55 -20.70
C ARG A 249 6.82 -3.30 -19.53
N PHE A 250 6.44 -4.35 -18.81
CA PHE A 250 5.59 -4.19 -17.64
C PHE A 250 6.33 -3.44 -16.51
N ALA A 251 7.61 -3.72 -16.28
CA ALA A 251 8.41 -3.01 -15.30
C ALA A 251 8.55 -1.52 -15.64
N ASP A 252 8.78 -1.19 -16.92
CA ASP A 252 8.79 0.21 -17.40
C ASP A 252 7.44 0.90 -17.20
N PHE A 253 6.34 0.19 -17.46
CA PHE A 253 5.00 0.73 -17.25
C PHE A 253 4.68 0.95 -15.77
N ALA A 254 5.02 -0.03 -14.91
CA ALA A 254 4.78 0.06 -13.47
C ALA A 254 5.61 1.18 -12.82
N ASN A 255 6.80 1.45 -13.36
CA ASN A 255 7.73 2.49 -12.91
C ASN A 255 7.97 2.44 -11.38
N CYS A 256 7.96 1.23 -10.84
CA CYS A 256 8.19 0.87 -9.45
C CYS A 256 8.91 -0.48 -9.46
N GLN A 257 9.58 -0.84 -8.37
CA GLN A 257 10.21 -2.14 -8.29
C GLN A 257 9.19 -3.27 -8.37
N ILE A 258 9.41 -4.23 -9.27
CA ILE A 258 8.54 -5.40 -9.40
C ILE A 258 9.22 -6.72 -9.03
N ALA A 259 8.40 -7.69 -8.67
CA ALA A 259 8.77 -9.09 -8.59
C ALA A 259 7.68 -9.98 -9.16
N LEU A 260 8.08 -11.08 -9.79
CA LEU A 260 7.17 -12.08 -10.34
C LEU A 260 7.54 -13.46 -9.80
N ALA A 261 6.54 -14.29 -9.55
CA ALA A 261 6.73 -15.69 -9.25
C ALA A 261 5.70 -16.54 -9.99
N PHE A 262 6.18 -17.50 -10.79
CA PHE A 262 5.35 -18.58 -11.31
C PHE A 262 5.42 -19.75 -10.34
N VAL A 263 4.26 -20.21 -9.86
CA VAL A 263 4.15 -21.35 -8.95
C VAL A 263 2.98 -22.21 -9.41
N GLY A 264 3.28 -23.39 -9.96
CA GLY A 264 2.27 -24.24 -10.57
C GLY A 264 1.52 -23.50 -11.69
N MET A 265 0.21 -23.31 -11.48
CA MET A 265 -0.70 -22.64 -12.42
C MET A 265 -1.07 -21.22 -11.99
N ALA A 266 -0.21 -20.56 -11.21
CA ALA A 266 -0.41 -19.19 -10.79
C ALA A 266 0.79 -18.32 -11.18
N LEU A 267 0.49 -17.12 -11.67
CA LEU A 267 1.45 -16.04 -11.77
C LEU A 267 1.15 -15.02 -10.66
N TYR A 268 2.11 -14.82 -9.77
CA TYR A 268 2.10 -13.73 -8.80
C TYR A 268 2.93 -12.57 -9.32
N VAL A 269 2.43 -11.35 -9.20
CA VAL A 269 3.10 -10.11 -9.57
C VAL A 269 3.02 -9.17 -8.37
N ALA A 270 4.14 -8.81 -7.80
CA ALA A 270 4.26 -7.82 -6.74
C ALA A 270 4.82 -6.51 -7.30
N VAL A 271 4.22 -5.39 -6.93
CA VAL A 271 4.67 -4.04 -7.29
C VAL A 271 4.88 -3.27 -5.98
N ASP A 272 6.12 -2.90 -5.67
CA ASP A 272 6.44 -2.19 -4.42
C ASP A 272 6.07 -0.72 -4.54
N ARG A 273 4.86 -0.41 -4.06
CA ARG A 273 4.29 0.92 -4.09
C ARG A 273 3.49 1.18 -2.80
N PRO A 274 3.96 2.04 -1.89
CA PRO A 274 3.30 2.29 -0.62
C PRO A 274 1.94 2.98 -0.74
N HIS A 275 1.59 3.47 -1.93
CA HIS A 275 0.31 4.10 -2.18
C HIS A 275 -0.73 3.08 -2.66
N SER A 276 -1.77 2.88 -1.86
CA SER A 276 -2.96 2.08 -2.15
C SER A 276 -4.06 2.90 -2.81
N MET A 277 -4.65 2.43 -3.92
CA MET A 277 -5.85 3.05 -4.51
C MET A 277 -7.09 2.97 -3.63
N PHE A 278 -7.12 2.04 -2.68
CA PHE A 278 -8.33 1.78 -1.90
C PHE A 278 -8.52 2.80 -0.79
N ASN A 279 -7.43 3.32 -0.22
CA ASN A 279 -7.50 4.20 0.94
C ASN A 279 -7.84 5.64 0.56
N ALA A 280 -9.05 6.05 0.94
CA ALA A 280 -9.56 7.39 0.71
C ALA A 280 -8.81 8.43 1.55
N SER A 281 -8.65 9.63 0.98
CA SER A 281 -8.10 10.80 1.62
C SER A 281 -9.18 11.86 1.87
N VAL A 282 -9.24 12.36 3.10
CA VAL A 282 -10.11 13.47 3.48
C VAL A 282 -9.64 14.82 2.94
N ARG A 283 -8.41 14.88 2.41
CA ARG A 283 -7.77 16.12 1.92
C ARG A 283 -7.82 16.26 0.40
N GLN A 284 -8.01 15.17 -0.33
CA GLN A 284 -8.04 15.17 -1.79
C GLN A 284 -9.48 15.27 -2.30
N SER A 285 -9.70 15.78 -3.51
CA SER A 285 -11.02 15.75 -4.13
C SER A 285 -11.44 14.31 -4.46
N LEU A 286 -12.75 14.05 -4.55
CA LEU A 286 -13.24 12.74 -4.99
C LEU A 286 -12.76 12.43 -6.42
N THR A 287 -12.78 13.41 -7.33
CA THR A 287 -12.28 13.24 -8.71
C THR A 287 -10.84 12.73 -8.75
N LYS A 288 -9.94 13.32 -7.96
CA LYS A 288 -8.54 12.88 -7.92
C LYS A 288 -8.41 11.45 -7.39
N GLN A 289 -9.16 11.10 -6.35
CA GLN A 289 -9.13 9.76 -5.77
C GLN A 289 -9.72 8.71 -6.70
N ARG A 290 -10.78 9.06 -7.45
CA ARG A 290 -11.36 8.21 -8.49
C ARG A 290 -10.35 7.96 -9.63
N GLN A 291 -9.58 8.98 -10.01
CA GLN A 291 -8.50 8.81 -10.98
C GLN A 291 -7.43 7.83 -10.48
N LEU A 292 -7.05 7.90 -9.21
CA LEU A 292 -6.07 6.95 -8.63
C LEU A 292 -6.57 5.50 -8.67
N ILE A 293 -7.87 5.26 -8.42
CA ILE A 293 -8.47 3.93 -8.61
C ILE A 293 -8.39 3.50 -10.07
N PHE A 294 -8.69 4.42 -11.00
CA PHE A 294 -8.62 4.12 -12.43
C PHE A 294 -7.20 3.75 -12.86
N ASP A 295 -6.19 4.53 -12.44
CA ASP A 295 -4.78 4.31 -12.77
C ASP A 295 -4.30 2.93 -12.27
N ASP A 296 -4.70 2.53 -11.06
CA ASP A 296 -4.35 1.22 -10.48
C ASP A 296 -5.13 0.07 -11.16
N ALA A 297 -6.38 0.30 -11.59
CA ALA A 297 -7.11 -0.65 -12.43
C ALA A 297 -6.41 -0.85 -13.80
N ILE A 298 -5.86 0.22 -14.38
CA ILE A 298 -5.05 0.14 -15.60
C ILE A 298 -3.73 -0.62 -15.33
N LEU A 299 -3.09 -0.43 -14.18
CA LEU A 299 -1.90 -1.21 -13.80
C LEU A 299 -2.21 -2.71 -13.73
N LEU A 300 -3.29 -3.11 -13.06
CA LEU A 300 -3.75 -4.50 -13.01
C LEU A 300 -4.08 -5.03 -14.41
N LYS A 301 -4.79 -4.25 -15.23
CA LYS A 301 -5.12 -4.62 -16.61
C LYS A 301 -3.85 -4.84 -17.44
N LYS A 302 -2.89 -3.92 -17.35
CA LYS A 302 -1.62 -3.97 -18.08
C LYS A 302 -0.72 -5.12 -17.61
N ALA A 303 -0.73 -5.45 -16.32
CA ALA A 303 -0.06 -6.65 -15.82
C ALA A 303 -0.59 -7.91 -16.55
N GLY A 304 -1.91 -8.08 -16.64
CA GLY A 304 -2.50 -9.21 -17.36
C GLY A 304 -2.25 -9.17 -18.88
N GLU A 305 -2.52 -8.03 -19.54
CA GLU A 305 -2.32 -7.84 -20.98
C GLU A 305 -0.89 -8.13 -21.43
N ILE A 306 0.08 -7.53 -20.74
CA ILE A 306 1.48 -7.64 -21.11
C ILE A 306 2.02 -9.02 -20.75
N LEU A 307 1.78 -9.51 -19.53
CA LEU A 307 2.44 -10.73 -19.03
C LEU A 307 1.77 -12.03 -19.50
N LEU A 308 0.46 -12.02 -19.79
CA LEU A 308 -0.28 -13.25 -20.12
C LEU A 308 -0.68 -13.34 -21.59
N PHE A 309 -1.17 -12.25 -22.18
CA PHE A 309 -1.67 -12.26 -23.55
C PHE A 309 -0.62 -11.80 -24.57
N GLY A 310 0.33 -10.97 -24.12
CA GLY A 310 1.39 -10.43 -24.98
C GLY A 310 0.85 -9.55 -26.09
N THR A 311 -0.28 -8.90 -25.85
CA THR A 311 -0.97 -7.96 -26.73
C THR A 311 -1.30 -6.69 -25.95
N ASP A 312 -0.90 -5.54 -26.49
CA ASP A 312 -1.57 -4.27 -26.21
C ASP A 312 -2.83 -4.21 -27.07
N ALA A 313 -3.89 -4.91 -26.66
CA ALA A 313 -5.16 -4.81 -27.38
C ALA A 313 -5.83 -3.46 -27.00
N HIS A 314 -5.98 -2.59 -28.01
CA HIS A 314 -6.73 -1.31 -28.04
C HIS A 314 -5.98 0.00 -27.78
N SER A 315 -4.96 0.30 -28.59
CA SER A 315 -4.56 1.71 -28.84
C SER A 315 -4.65 2.15 -30.31
N ASN A 316 -5.16 1.33 -31.24
CA ASN A 316 -5.21 1.63 -32.68
C ASN A 316 -6.56 1.32 -33.35
N GLN A 317 -7.68 1.57 -32.68
CA GLN A 317 -8.98 1.67 -33.36
C GLN A 317 -9.82 2.79 -32.73
N GLU A 318 -9.42 4.02 -33.01
CA GLU A 318 -10.33 5.16 -33.05
C GLU A 318 -9.65 6.27 -33.86
N GLN A 319 -9.89 6.25 -35.17
CA GLN A 319 -10.01 7.46 -35.96
C GLN A 319 -10.95 7.14 -37.15
N PRO A 320 -11.97 7.98 -37.38
CA PRO A 320 -13.07 7.71 -38.30
C PRO A 320 -12.65 7.64 -39.77
#